data_AF-A0AA95H8E4-F1
#
_entry.id   AF-A0AA95H8E4-F1
#
_cell.length_a   1.000
_cell.length_b   1.000
_cell.length_c   1.000
_cell.angle_alpha   90.00
_cell.angle_beta   90.00
_cell.angle_gamma   90.00
#
_symmetry.space_group_name_H-M   'P 1'
#
loop_
_entity.id
_entity.type
_entity.pdbx_description
1 polymer ?
#
loop_
_entity_poly.entity_id
_entity_poly.type
_entity_poly.pdbx_seq_one_letter_code
_entity_poly.pdbx_strand_id
1 'polypeptide(L)' 'MTAQAQINLDDFFKRFNDRLKKPQTLNDLDDFNECVCERSAIMEHDGGLPRGEADEQAKVICLAEYRQRKQRQ' A
#
# COMPACT_ATOMS: atom_id res chain seq x y z
N MET A 1 -14.63 30.11 -0.45
CA MET A 1 -15.37 28.87 -0.12
C MET A 1 -14.59 27.71 -0.70
N THR A 2 -13.78 27.03 0.10
CA THR A 2 -12.97 25.88 -0.37
C THR A 2 -13.81 24.61 -0.26
N ALA A 3 -14.26 24.09 -1.39
CA ALA A 3 -14.92 22.80 -1.45
C ALA A 3 -13.90 21.70 -1.11
N GLN A 4 -13.98 21.15 0.09
CA GLN A 4 -13.28 19.91 0.43
C GLN A 4 -13.98 18.78 -0.34
N ALA A 5 -13.31 18.25 -1.36
CA ALA A 5 -13.73 17.02 -2.01
C ALA A 5 -13.61 15.89 -0.98
N GLN A 6 -14.76 15.47 -0.44
CA GLN A 6 -14.85 14.30 0.41
C GLN A 6 -14.49 13.08 -0.44
N ILE A 7 -13.26 12.59 -0.32
CA ILE A 7 -12.84 11.35 -0.99
C ILE A 7 -13.61 10.22 -0.31
N ASN A 8 -14.51 9.59 -1.06
CA ASN A 8 -15.24 8.43 -0.57
C ASN A 8 -14.26 7.25 -0.52
N LEU A 9 -13.88 6.83 0.70
CA LEU A 9 -12.89 5.77 0.93
C LEU A 9 -13.28 4.48 0.20
N ASP A 10 -14.57 4.17 0.07
CA ASP A 10 -15.05 2.97 -0.61
C ASP A 10 -14.70 2.99 -2.11
N ASP A 11 -14.79 4.15 -2.74
CA ASP A 11 -14.44 4.35 -4.15
C ASP A 11 -12.91 4.33 -4.36
N PHE A 12 -12.16 4.79 -3.36
CA PHE A 12 -10.70 4.65 -3.33
C PHE A 12 -10.30 3.17 -3.26
N PHE A 13 -10.86 2.41 -2.31
CA PHE A 13 -10.56 0.99 -2.15
C PHE A 13 -11.00 0.15 -3.35
N LYS A 14 -12.14 0.47 -3.97
CA LYS A 14 -12.62 -0.22 -5.18
C LYS A 14 -11.68 -0.02 -6.37
N ARG A 15 -11.29 1.23 -6.66
CA ARG A 15 -10.32 1.56 -7.72
C ARG A 15 -8.93 0.99 -7.43
N PHE A 16 -8.58 0.92 -6.16
CA PHE A 16 -7.35 0.31 -5.69
C PHE A 16 -7.34 -1.21 -5.96
N ASN A 17 -8.41 -1.92 -5.58
CA ASN A 17 -8.56 -3.35 -5.82
C ASN A 17 -8.62 -3.71 -7.31
N ASP A 18 -9.32 -2.93 -8.12
CA ASP A 18 -9.40 -3.17 -9.56
C ASP A 18 -8.05 -2.96 -10.28
N ARG A 19 -7.14 -2.16 -9.71
CA ARG A 19 -5.76 -2.02 -10.21
C ARG A 19 -4.85 -3.18 -9.85
N LEU A 20 -5.14 -3.88 -8.75
CA LEU A 20 -4.42 -5.09 -8.33
C LEU A 20 -4.82 -6.34 -9.13
N LYS A 21 -5.97 -6.33 -9.82
CA LYS A 21 -6.44 -7.45 -10.66
C LYS A 21 -5.64 -7.67 -11.95
N LYS A 22 -4.61 -6.87 -12.26
CA LYS A 22 -3.70 -7.20 -13.37
C LYS A 22 -2.77 -8.32 -12.91
N PRO A 23 -2.71 -9.47 -13.61
CA PRO A 23 -1.85 -10.58 -13.21
C PRO A 23 -0.39 -10.14 -13.32
N GLN A 24 0.16 -9.69 -12.20
CA GLN A 24 1.58 -9.74 -11.93
C GLN A 24 1.89 -11.20 -11.59
N THR A 25 2.96 -11.71 -12.17
CA THR A 25 3.47 -13.05 -11.93
C THR A 25 3.44 -13.36 -10.44
N LEU A 26 2.99 -14.53 -10.02
CA LEU A 26 2.76 -14.94 -8.62
C LEU A 26 3.85 -14.42 -7.64
N ASN A 27 5.11 -14.42 -8.09
CA ASN A 27 6.28 -13.90 -7.37
C ASN A 27 6.20 -12.41 -6.98
N ASP A 28 5.68 -11.54 -7.84
CA ASP A 28 5.60 -10.08 -7.56
C ASP A 28 4.62 -9.79 -6.42
N LEU A 29 3.58 -10.61 -6.27
CA LEU A 29 2.58 -10.46 -5.20
C LEU A 29 3.13 -10.96 -3.86
N ASP A 30 3.87 -12.07 -3.88
CA ASP A 30 4.55 -12.60 -2.70
C ASP A 30 5.63 -11.63 -2.21
N ASP A 31 6.48 -11.12 -3.12
CA ASP A 31 7.50 -10.10 -2.80
C ASP A 31 6.87 -8.81 -2.25
N PHE A 32 5.71 -8.41 -2.78
CA PHE A 32 4.98 -7.24 -2.29
C PHE A 32 4.43 -7.48 -0.87
N ASN A 33 3.86 -8.66 -0.61
CA ASN A 33 3.34 -9.01 0.71
C ASN A 33 4.45 -9.11 1.75
N GLU A 34 5.61 -9.69 1.39
CA GLU A 34 6.79 -9.74 2.25
C GLU A 34 7.28 -8.33 2.61
N CYS A 35 7.40 -7.41 1.62
CA CYS A 35 7.73 -6.00 1.86
C CYS A 35 6.78 -5.35 2.87
N VAL A 36 5.47 -5.55 2.70
CA VAL A 36 4.46 -4.95 3.58
C VAL A 36 4.58 -5.50 5.01
N CYS A 37 4.75 -6.82 5.14
CA CYS A 37 4.87 -7.47 6.45
C CYS A 37 6.12 -7.01 7.22
N GLU A 38 7.29 -7.01 6.58
CA GLU A 38 8.54 -6.56 7.23
C GLU A 38 8.42 -5.11 7.68
N ARG A 39 7.89 -4.26 6.81
CA ARG A 39 7.81 -2.82 7.04
C ARG A 39 6.77 -2.48 8.10
N SER A 40 5.65 -3.20 8.14
CA SER A 40 4.69 -3.11 9.23
C SER A 40 5.31 -3.56 10.55
N ALA A 41 6.09 -4.64 10.56
CA ALA A 41 6.74 -5.12 11.78
C ALA A 41 7.75 -4.09 12.33
N ILE A 42 8.52 -3.43 11.46
CA ILE A 42 9.42 -2.33 11.84
C ILE A 42 8.62 -1.15 12.42
N MET A 43 7.52 -0.75 11.76
CA MET A 43 6.67 0.34 12.25
C MET A 43 5.99 0.02 13.58
N GLU A 44 5.60 -1.25 13.79
CA GLU A 44 5.04 -1.74 15.03
C GLU A 44 6.07 -1.75 16.17
N HIS A 45 7.23 -2.38 15.96
CA HIS A 45 8.22 -2.60 17.01
C HIS A 45 9.14 -1.40 17.25
N ASP A 46 9.64 -0.79 16.19
CA ASP A 46 10.61 0.32 16.29
C ASP A 46 9.90 1.69 16.24
N GLY A 47 8.79 1.78 15.50
CA GLY A 47 7.99 3.00 15.39
C GLY A 47 6.94 3.17 16.50
N GLY A 48 6.61 2.10 17.23
CA GLY A 48 5.59 2.09 18.28
C GLY A 48 4.16 2.29 17.75
N LEU A 49 3.92 2.08 16.46
CA LEU A 49 2.60 2.19 15.86
C LEU A 49 1.76 0.94 16.21
N PRO A 50 0.45 1.10 16.45
CA PRO A 50 -0.45 -0.05 16.51
C PRO A 50 -0.39 -0.84 15.20
N ARG A 51 -0.42 -2.17 15.27
CA ARG A 51 -0.31 -3.05 14.10
C ARG A 51 -1.23 -2.65 12.93
N GLY A 52 -2.48 -2.30 13.21
CA GLY A 52 -3.41 -1.86 12.16
C GLY A 52 -2.94 -0.62 11.40
N GLU A 53 -2.42 0.39 12.10
CA GLU A 53 -1.90 1.62 11.49
C GLU A 53 -0.57 1.37 10.77
N ALA A 54 0.29 0.52 11.34
CA ALA A 54 1.55 0.09 10.73
C ALA A 54 1.31 -0.63 9.39
N ASP A 55 0.34 -1.54 9.33
CA ASP A 55 -0.03 -2.28 8.11
C ASP A 55 -0.56 -1.33 7.02
N GLU A 56 -1.40 -0.35 7.40
CA GLU A 56 -1.92 0.64 6.45
C GLU A 56 -0.81 1.53 5.87
N GLN A 57 0.10 2.02 6.72
CA GLN A 57 1.23 2.83 6.28
C GLN A 57 2.21 2.02 5.42
N ALA A 58 2.53 0.78 5.83
CA ALA A 58 3.41 -0.11 5.09
C ALA A 58 2.89 -0.39 3.68
N LYS A 59 1.58 -0.65 3.52
CA LYS A 59 0.94 -0.81 2.21
C LYS A 59 1.14 0.42 1.34
N VAL A 60 0.86 1.61 1.85
CA VAL A 60 1.01 2.87 1.09
C VAL A 60 2.43 3.05 0.58
N ILE A 61 3.44 2.76 1.42
CA ILE A 61 4.83 3.00 1.05
C ILE A 61 5.34 1.92 0.08
N CYS A 62 5.10 0.63 0.34
CA CYS A 62 5.49 -0.44 -0.60
C CYS A 62 4.81 -0.23 -1.97
N LEU A 63 3.56 0.28 -2.02
CA LEU A 63 2.89 0.65 -3.28
C LEU A 63 3.56 1.83 -4.00
N ALA A 64 3.97 2.86 -3.26
CA ALA A 64 4.64 4.02 -3.83
C ALA A 64 5.98 3.62 -4.45
N GLU A 65 6.75 2.79 -3.75
CA GLU A 65 8.03 2.25 -4.23
C GLU A 65 7.84 1.36 -5.45
N TYR A 66 6.84 0.47 -5.42
CA TYR A 66 6.50 -0.38 -6.56
C TYR A 66 6.19 0.46 -7.82
N ARG A 67 5.38 1.52 -7.66
CA ARG A 67 5.06 2.44 -8.77
C ARG A 67 6.29 3.17 -9.29
N GLN A 68 7.18 3.64 -8.42
CA GLN A 68 8.42 4.29 -8.84
C GLN A 68 9.38 3.33 -9.54
N ARG A 69 9.43 2.06 -9.14
CA ARG A 69 10.24 1.03 -9.84
C ARG A 69 9.73 0.81 -11.27
N LYS A 70 8.41 0.71 -11.45
CA LYS A 70 7.80 0.58 -12.78
C LYS A 70 8.00 1.78 -13.72
N GLN A 71 8.19 2.98 -13.20
CA GLN A 71 8.45 4.17 -14.02
C GLN A 71 9.93 4.29 -14.44
N ARG A 72 10.83 3.53 -13.81
CA ARG A 72 12.28 3.55 -14.06
C ARG A 72 12.75 2.42 -14.99
N GLN A 73 11.86 1.50 -15.37
CA GLN A 73 12.09 0.47 -16.39
C GLN A 73 11.55 0.95 -17.73
#